data_AF-A0AAN8HU18-F1
#
_entry.id   AF-A0AAN8HU18-F1
#
_cell.length_a   1.000
_cell.length_b   1.000
_cell.length_c   1.000
_cell.angle_alpha   90.00
_cell.angle_beta   90.00
_cell.angle_gamma   90.00
#
_symmetry.space_group_name_H-M   'P 1'
#
loop_
_entity.id
_entity.type
_entity.pdbx_description
1 polymer ?
#
loop_
_entity_poly.entity_id
_entity_poly.type
_entity_poly.pdbx_seq_one_letter_code
_entity_poly.pdbx_strand_id
1 'polypeptide(L)' 'MVTLQVLATGESFRSLSYQFRVGVSTIRQFVPETCTAIYEVLKEKYLKCPDTVEEWQQVADGFQAQWD' A
#
# COMPACT_ATOMS: atom_id res chain seq x y z
N MET A 1 -8.03 -7.25 -7.86
CA MET A 1 -8.19 -5.88 -7.31
C MET A 1 -7.04 -5.04 -7.86
N VAL A 2 -7.33 -4.08 -8.73
CA VAL A 2 -6.31 -3.36 -9.50
C VAL A 2 -5.37 -2.55 -8.59
N THR A 3 -5.91 -1.89 -7.57
CA THR A 3 -5.16 -1.06 -6.62
C THR A 3 -4.13 -1.85 -5.81
N LEU A 4 -4.49 -3.03 -5.29
CA LEU A 4 -3.53 -3.89 -4.59
C LEU A 4 -2.42 -4.38 -5.51
N GLN A 5 -2.73 -4.60 -6.79
CA GLN A 5 -1.74 -5.05 -7.76
C GLN A 5 -0.78 -3.92 -8.17
N VAL A 6 -1.27 -2.68 -8.21
CA VAL A 6 -0.39 -1.49 -8.29
C VAL A 6 0.53 -1.43 -7.08
N LEU A 7 0.00 -1.59 -5.86
CA LEU A 7 0.77 -1.47 -4.62
C LEU A 7 1.77 -2.62 -4.41
N ALA A 8 1.39 -3.85 -4.75
CA ALA A 8 2.21 -5.04 -4.55
C ALA A 8 3.28 -5.21 -5.64
N THR A 9 2.93 -4.93 -6.91
CA THR A 9 3.77 -5.25 -8.05
C THR A 9 4.37 -4.03 -8.75
N GLY A 10 3.85 -2.82 -8.48
CA GLY A 10 4.27 -1.59 -9.17
C GLY A 10 3.93 -1.56 -10.67
N GLU A 11 2.98 -2.38 -11.12
CA GLU A 11 2.62 -2.48 -12.53
C GLU A 11 2.04 -1.17 -13.08
N SER A 12 2.39 -0.86 -14.34
CA SER A 12 1.83 0.30 -15.03
C SER A 12 0.33 0.15 -15.28
N PHE A 13 -0.40 1.27 -15.29
CA PHE A 13 -1.85 1.26 -15.57
C PHE A 13 -2.21 0.70 -16.95
N ARG A 14 -1.27 0.71 -17.91
CA ARG A 14 -1.47 0.10 -19.23
C ARG A 14 -1.44 -1.44 -19.14
N SER A 15 -0.53 -2.01 -18.35
CA SER A 15 -0.49 -3.46 -18.11
C SER A 15 -1.79 -3.92 -17.45
N LEU A 16 -2.20 -3.21 -16.40
CA LEU A 16 -3.41 -3.50 -15.64
C LEU A 16 -4.68 -3.30 -16.49
N SER A 17 -4.70 -2.31 -17.37
CA SER A 17 -5.80 -2.09 -18.32
C SER A 17 -6.02 -3.31 -19.23
N TYR A 18 -4.93 -3.91 -19.71
CA TYR A 18 -5.00 -5.12 -20.52
C TYR A 18 -5.44 -6.33 -19.70
N GLN A 19 -4.86 -6.54 -18.52
CA GLN A 19 -5.18 -7.66 -17.64
C GLN A 19 -6.63 -7.65 -17.14
N PHE A 20 -7.11 -6.48 -16.69
CA PHE A 20 -8.44 -6.34 -16.10
C PHE A 20 -9.52 -5.92 -17.10
N ARG A 21 -9.15 -5.67 -18.36
CA ARG A 21 -10.05 -5.17 -19.42
C ARG A 21 -10.79 -3.89 -19.03
N VAL A 22 -10.12 -3.05 -18.25
CA VAL A 22 -10.65 -1.74 -17.79
C VAL A 22 -9.91 -0.64 -18.53
N GLY A 23 -10.59 0.42 -18.93
CA GLY A 23 -9.96 1.59 -19.54
C GLY A 23 -8.91 2.23 -18.63
N VAL A 24 -7.77 2.64 -19.19
CA VAL A 24 -6.70 3.32 -18.44
C VAL A 24 -7.22 4.58 -17.73
N SER A 25 -8.18 5.30 -18.34
CA SER A 25 -8.85 6.46 -17.75
C SER A 25 -9.58 6.10 -16.46
N THR A 26 -10.35 5.00 -16.47
CA THR A 26 -11.08 4.49 -15.31
C THR A 26 -10.11 4.05 -14.21
N ILE A 27 -9.05 3.30 -14.55
CA ILE A 27 -8.00 2.91 -13.58
C ILE A 27 -7.38 4.13 -12.93
N ARG A 28 -7.04 5.16 -13.71
CA ARG A 28 -6.47 6.40 -13.20
C ARG A 28 -7.41 7.17 -12.27
N GLN A 29 -8.72 7.01 -12.43
CA GLN A 29 -9.72 7.64 -11.56
C GLN A 29 -9.82 6.91 -10.21
N PHE A 30 -10.08 5.61 -10.21
CA PHE A 30 -10.38 4.92 -8.94
C PHE A 30 -9.12 4.48 -8.16
N VAL A 31 -7.96 4.29 -8.80
CA VAL A 31 -6.73 3.86 -8.10
C VAL A 31 -6.34 4.84 -6.99
N PRO A 32 -6.23 6.17 -7.21
CA PRO A 32 -5.94 7.10 -6.12
C PRO A 32 -7.03 7.10 -5.04
N GLU A 33 -8.30 7.07 -5.42
CA GLU A 33 -9.44 7.05 -4.47
C GLU A 33 -9.37 5.83 -3.53
N THR A 34 -9.14 4.65 -4.11
CA THR A 34 -9.01 3.40 -3.35
C THR A 34 -7.71 3.35 -2.54
N CYS A 35 -6.60 3.88 -3.06
CA CYS A 35 -5.36 4.04 -2.29
C CYS A 35 -5.58 4.94 -1.07
N THR A 36 -6.30 6.05 -1.21
CA THR A 36 -6.62 6.95 -0.11
C THR A 36 -7.49 6.25 0.94
N ALA A 37 -8.55 5.55 0.52
CA ALA A 37 -9.40 4.80 1.45
C ALA A 37 -8.62 3.71 2.20
N ILE A 38 -7.73 2.98 1.51
CA ILE A 38 -6.82 2.01 2.10
C ILE A 38 -5.93 2.70 3.13
N TYR A 39 -5.28 3.81 2.75
CA TYR A 39 -4.42 4.58 3.65
C TYR A 39 -5.19 5.06 4.87
N GLU A 40 -6.40 5.58 4.74
CA GLU A 40 -7.20 6.08 5.88
C GLU A 40 -7.56 4.99 6.89
N VAL A 41 -7.83 3.77 6.44
CA VAL A 41 -8.16 2.64 7.33
C VAL A 41 -6.90 2.01 7.94
N LEU A 42 -5.84 1.88 7.15
CA LEU A 42 -4.59 1.26 7.60
C LEU A 42 -3.72 2.20 8.42
N LYS A 43 -3.82 3.53 8.24
CA LYS A 43 -2.94 4.48 8.93
C LYS A 43 -3.06 4.39 10.44
N GLU A 44 -4.29 4.28 10.95
CA GLU A 44 -4.55 4.28 12.39
C GLU A 44 -4.05 3.01 13.07
N LYS A 45 -4.06 1.88 12.35
CA LYS A 45 -3.75 0.56 12.90
C LYS A 45 -2.31 0.10 12.63
N TYR A 46 -1.75 0.47 11.47
CA TYR A 46 -0.46 -0.06 10.99
C TYR A 46 0.57 1.01 10.60
N LEU A 47 0.15 2.24 10.27
CA LEU A 47 1.08 3.34 9.94
C LEU A 47 1.19 4.35 11.09
N LYS A 48 1.12 3.87 12.34
CA LYS A 48 1.58 4.68 13.46
C LYS A 48 3.09 4.85 13.31
N CYS A 49 3.50 6.03 12.86
CA CYS A 49 4.89 6.42 12.88
C CYS A 49 5.32 6.48 14.35
N PRO A 50 6.35 5.73 14.75
CA PRO A 50 6.94 5.91 16.06
C PRO A 50 7.46 7.35 16.16
N ASP A 51 7.08 8.09 17.19
CA ASP A 51 7.52 9.48 17.37
C ASP A 51 8.81 9.54 18.22
N THR A 52 9.17 8.43 18.85
CA THR A 52 10.31 8.32 19.77
C THR A 52 11.32 7.27 19.30
N VAL A 53 12.60 7.51 19.62
CA VAL A 53 13.70 6.62 19.25
C VAL A 53 13.50 5.23 19.86
N GLU A 54 12.93 5.16 21.07
CA GLU A 54 12.66 3.90 21.76
C GLU A 54 11.58 3.07 21.05
N GLU A 55 10.51 3.68 20.54
CA GLU A 55 9.48 2.97 19.78
C GLU A 55 10.00 2.52 18.40
N TRP A 56 10.87 3.30 17.75
CA TRP A 56 11.57 2.87 16.54
C TRP A 56 12.45 1.65 16.80
N GLN A 57 13.15 1.62 17.94
CA GLN A 57 13.98 0.49 18.36
C GLN A 57 13.12 -0.77 18.57
N GLN A 58 11.96 -0.65 19.23
CA GLN A 58 11.04 -1.77 19.43
C GLN A 58 10.46 -2.32 18.13
N VAL A 59 10.12 -1.46 17.17
CA VAL A 59 9.67 -1.89 15.84
C VAL A 59 10.80 -2.62 15.11
N ALA A 60 12.03 -2.08 15.13
CA ALA A 60 13.19 -2.71 14.51
C ALA A 60 13.50 -4.09 15.11
N ASP A 61 13.50 -4.20 16.43
CA ASP A 61 13.72 -5.48 17.14
C ASP A 61 12.60 -6.49 16.84
N GLY A 62 11.35 -6.03 16.75
CA GLY A 62 10.21 -6.86 16.35
C GLY A 62 10.34 -7.39 14.93
N PHE A 63 10.77 -6.56 13.98
CA PHE A 63 11.05 -6.99 12.61
C PHE A 63 12.23 -7.97 12.54
N GLN A 64 13.30 -7.70 13.30
CA GLN A 64 14.49 -8.55 13.35
C GLN A 64 14.14 -9.95 13.89
N ALA A 65 13.39 -10.02 14.99
CA ALA A 65 13.00 -11.29 15.61
C ALA A 65 12.00 -12.12 14.78
N GLN A 66 11.23 -11.48 13.88
CA GLN A 66 10.32 -12.17 12.97
C GLN A 66 11.04 -12.75 11.73
N TRP A 67 12.31 -12.39 11.55
CA TRP A 67 13.15 -12.76 10.40
C TRP A 67 14.28 -13.75 10.76
N ASP A 68 14.40 -14.13 12.04
CA ASP A 68 15.15 -15.30 12.53
C ASP A 68 14.28 -16.58 12.49
#